data_AF-A0A538GUI1-F1
#
_entry.id   AF-A0A538GUI1-F1
#
_cell.length_a   1.000
_cell.length_b   1.000
_cell.length_c   1.000
_cell.angle_alpha   90.00
_cell.angle_beta   90.00
_cell.angle_gamma   90.00
#
_symmetry.space_group_name_H-M   'P 1'
#
loop_
_entity.id
_entity.type
_entity.pdbx_description
1 polymer ?
#
loop_
_entity_poly.entity_id
_entity_poly.type
_entity_poly.pdbx_seq_one_letter_code
_entity_poly.pdbx_strand_id
1 'polypeptide(L)'
;GRAEEVGRLLAERGCTVVTGGLGEVMAAASRGAKAAGGTTIGILPGERREEANEWVDHAVVTGIGHARNLAVVASGDAVIAVGGSWGTLAEIGFALRLGRPVVILEPGQAVEGVPRALSPEEAVELVLSLLGGAAA
;
A
#
# COMPACT_ATOMS: atom_id res chain seq x y z
N GLY A 1 -13.02 -1.35 7.45
CA GLY A 1 -13.34 -1.21 5.99
C GLY A 1 -12.38 -2.05 5.15
N ARG A 2 -12.55 -2.13 3.82
CA ARG A 2 -11.71 -3.04 2.98
C ARG A 2 -10.20 -2.80 3.13
N ALA A 3 -9.75 -1.55 3.13
CA ALA A 3 -8.34 -1.20 3.30
C ALA A 3 -7.79 -1.57 4.70
N GLU A 4 -8.61 -1.37 5.74
CA GLU A 4 -8.27 -1.78 7.11
C GLU A 4 -8.11 -3.30 7.22
N GLU A 5 -8.99 -4.04 6.56
CA GLU A 5 -8.89 -5.50 6.54
C GLU A 5 -7.63 -5.97 5.83
N VAL A 6 -7.27 -5.35 4.69
CA VAL A 6 -5.98 -5.60 4.02
C VAL A 6 -4.80 -5.35 4.98
N GLY A 7 -4.81 -4.22 5.69
CA GLY A 7 -3.75 -3.88 6.65
C GLY A 7 -3.61 -4.92 7.76
N ARG A 8 -4.74 -5.33 8.35
CA ARG A 8 -4.80 -6.37 9.40
C ARG A 8 -4.21 -7.69 8.89
N LEU A 9 -4.68 -8.15 7.73
CA LEU A 9 -4.28 -9.40 7.11
C LEU A 9 -2.80 -9.43 6.72
N LEU A 10 -2.24 -8.32 6.26
CA LEU A 10 -0.81 -8.21 5.97
C LEU A 10 0.03 -8.29 7.25
N ALA A 11 -0.37 -7.57 8.29
CA ALA A 11 0.32 -7.58 9.58
C ALA A 11 0.31 -8.97 10.24
N GLU A 12 -0.82 -9.69 10.18
CA GLU A 12 -0.93 -11.07 10.68
C GLU A 12 0.00 -12.05 9.97
N ARG A 13 0.39 -11.73 8.73
CA ARG A 13 1.36 -12.50 7.94
C ARG A 13 2.80 -11.98 8.11
N GLY A 14 3.05 -11.12 9.10
CA GLY A 14 4.37 -10.58 9.42
C GLY A 14 4.87 -9.50 8.45
N CYS A 15 3.99 -8.94 7.61
CA CYS A 15 4.37 -7.89 6.68
C CYS A 15 4.40 -6.51 7.37
N THR A 16 5.33 -5.65 6.95
CA THR A 16 5.28 -4.21 7.24
C THR A 16 4.36 -3.53 6.23
N VAL A 17 3.51 -2.61 6.69
CA VAL A 17 2.59 -1.88 5.81
C VAL A 17 3.12 -0.47 5.54
N VAL A 18 3.42 -0.20 4.26
CA VAL A 18 3.90 1.11 3.78
C VAL A 18 2.76 1.82 3.05
N THR A 19 2.50 3.09 3.39
CA THR A 19 1.51 3.93 2.71
C THR A 19 2.04 5.36 2.50
N GLY A 20 1.26 6.23 1.84
CA GLY A 20 1.54 7.67 1.78
C GLY A 20 1.29 8.42 3.10
N GLY A 21 0.88 7.72 4.16
CA GLY A 21 0.85 8.23 5.54
C GLY A 21 -0.24 9.25 5.87
N LEU A 22 -1.05 9.71 4.91
CA LEU A 22 -2.16 10.63 5.16
C LEU A 22 -3.47 9.88 5.52
N GLY A 23 -4.63 10.50 5.27
CA GLY A 23 -5.96 9.99 5.64
C GLY A 23 -6.54 8.90 4.74
N GLU A 24 -7.86 8.73 4.85
CA GLU A 24 -8.69 7.83 4.02
C GLU A 24 -8.20 6.36 4.00
N VAL A 25 -7.99 5.81 2.80
CA VAL A 25 -7.55 4.43 2.56
C VAL A 25 -6.23 4.13 3.26
N MET A 26 -5.31 5.09 3.30
CA MET A 26 -3.99 4.93 3.91
C MET A 26 -4.10 4.81 5.43
N ALA A 27 -4.87 5.72 6.07
CA ALA A 27 -5.13 5.65 7.50
C ALA A 27 -5.88 4.37 7.89
N ALA A 28 -6.84 3.93 7.06
CA ALA A 28 -7.55 2.68 7.29
C ALA A 28 -6.60 1.47 7.26
N ALA A 29 -5.73 1.37 6.24
CA ALA A 29 -4.73 0.29 6.14
C ALA A 29 -3.74 0.32 7.32
N SER A 30 -3.21 1.49 7.67
CA SER A 30 -2.33 1.65 8.83
C SER A 30 -3.03 1.25 10.14
N ARG A 31 -4.29 1.65 10.35
CA ARG A 31 -5.09 1.28 11.51
C ARG A 31 -5.27 -0.24 11.62
N GLY A 32 -5.58 -0.91 10.52
CA GLY A 32 -5.76 -2.36 10.48
C GLY A 32 -4.47 -3.10 10.83
N ALA A 33 -3.36 -2.69 10.22
CA ALA A 33 -2.05 -3.26 10.51
C ALA A 33 -1.67 -3.06 11.99
N LYS A 34 -1.89 -1.85 12.51
CA LYS A 34 -1.60 -1.51 13.90
C LYS A 34 -2.44 -2.32 14.89
N ALA A 35 -3.72 -2.52 14.59
CA ALA A 35 -4.62 -3.32 15.43
C ALA A 35 -4.20 -4.80 15.52
N ALA A 36 -3.52 -5.32 14.50
CA ALA A 36 -2.92 -6.65 14.50
C ALA A 36 -1.48 -6.69 15.06
N GLY A 37 -0.97 -5.58 15.62
CA GLY A 37 0.38 -5.51 16.18
C GLY A 37 1.50 -5.38 15.13
N GLY A 38 1.15 -5.09 13.87
CA GLY A 38 2.12 -4.87 12.80
C GLY A 38 2.78 -3.49 12.82
N THR A 39 3.84 -3.33 12.05
CA THR A 39 4.57 -2.07 11.85
C THR A 39 4.04 -1.30 10.65
N THR A 40 3.91 0.02 10.81
CA THR A 40 3.43 0.92 9.76
C THR A 40 4.44 2.02 9.42
N ILE A 41 4.65 2.25 8.13
CA ILE A 41 5.49 3.33 7.61
C ILE A 41 4.64 4.28 6.76
N GLY A 42 4.70 5.57 7.05
CA GLY A 42 4.02 6.63 6.30
C GLY A 42 5.03 7.52 5.60
N ILE A 43 5.04 7.52 4.27
CA ILE A 43 5.92 8.38 3.46
C ILE A 43 5.12 9.62 3.03
N LEU A 44 5.38 10.75 3.66
CA LEU A 44 4.57 11.95 3.60
C LEU A 44 4.99 12.88 2.46
N PRO A 45 4.04 13.54 1.77
CA PRO A 45 4.36 14.49 0.70
C PRO A 45 4.90 15.84 1.20
N GLY A 46 4.51 16.25 2.41
CA GLY A 46 4.89 17.53 3.00
C GLY A 46 6.21 17.49 3.77
N GLU A 47 6.41 18.52 4.59
CA GLU A 47 7.66 18.79 5.34
C GLU A 47 7.51 18.57 6.86
N ARG A 48 6.33 18.13 7.31
CA ARG A 48 6.00 18.04 8.74
C ARG A 48 5.55 16.63 9.10
N ARG A 49 6.12 16.09 10.18
CA ARG A 49 5.81 14.73 10.63
C ARG A 49 4.40 14.60 11.20
N GLU A 50 3.84 15.70 11.69
CA GLU A 50 2.50 15.80 12.28
C GLU A 50 1.39 15.62 11.24
N GLU A 51 1.74 15.63 9.95
CA GLU A 51 0.82 15.34 8.85
C GLU A 51 0.53 13.84 8.71
N ALA A 52 1.33 12.97 9.34
CA ALA A 52 1.03 11.55 9.40
C ALA A 52 -0.28 11.28 10.15
N ASN A 53 -1.03 10.28 9.69
CA ASN A 53 -2.13 9.74 10.47
C ASN A 53 -1.63 9.07 11.76
N GLU A 54 -2.48 9.03 12.78
CA GLU A 54 -2.14 8.55 14.14
C GLU A 54 -1.70 7.07 14.20
N TRP A 55 -1.93 6.29 13.14
CA TRP A 55 -1.62 4.87 13.07
C TRP A 55 -0.25 4.59 12.46
N VAL A 56 0.53 5.62 12.10
CA VAL A 56 1.89 5.50 11.56
C VAL A 56 2.92 5.42 12.68
N ASP A 57 3.73 4.35 12.69
CA ASP A 57 4.87 4.21 13.61
C ASP A 57 6.07 5.02 13.17
N HIS A 58 6.37 4.99 11.87
CA HIS A 58 7.53 5.63 11.28
C HIS A 58 7.12 6.57 10.15
N ALA A 59 7.23 7.87 10.40
CA ALA A 59 6.97 8.90 9.40
C ALA A 59 8.27 9.26 8.66
N VAL A 60 8.25 9.18 7.32
CA VAL A 60 9.30 9.65 6.43
C VAL A 60 8.78 10.91 5.73
N VAL A 61 9.31 12.06 6.11
CA VAL A 61 8.97 13.35 5.52
C VAL A 61 9.79 13.57 4.26
N THR A 62 9.15 13.91 3.14
CA THR A 62 9.86 14.00 1.85
C THR A 62 9.93 15.41 1.27
N GLY A 63 8.94 16.28 1.50
CA GLY A 63 8.89 17.64 0.94
C GLY A 63 8.75 17.73 -0.59
N ILE A 64 8.45 16.62 -1.27
CA ILE A 64 8.43 16.56 -2.75
C ILE A 64 7.02 16.37 -3.33
N GLY A 65 5.96 16.55 -2.53
CA GLY A 65 4.59 16.46 -3.00
C GLY A 65 4.27 15.09 -3.60
N HIS A 66 3.61 15.06 -4.76
CA HIS A 66 3.22 13.81 -5.43
C HIS A 66 4.39 12.98 -5.96
N ALA A 67 5.60 13.54 -6.08
CA ALA A 67 6.77 12.76 -6.47
C ALA A 67 7.10 11.65 -5.43
N ARG A 68 6.64 11.81 -4.18
CA ARG A 68 6.76 10.79 -3.12
C ARG A 68 6.11 9.46 -3.46
N ASN A 69 5.16 9.44 -4.39
CA ASN A 69 4.45 8.21 -4.78
C ASN A 69 5.46 7.13 -5.17
N LEU A 70 6.51 7.47 -5.93
CA LEU A 70 7.58 6.53 -6.27
C LEU A 70 8.26 5.94 -5.02
N ALA A 71 8.55 6.76 -4.01
CA ALA A 71 9.19 6.29 -2.78
C ALA A 71 8.31 5.29 -2.01
N VAL A 72 6.97 5.47 -2.03
CA VAL A 72 6.03 4.51 -1.42
C VAL A 72 6.14 3.16 -2.07
N VAL A 73 6.07 3.15 -3.39
CA VAL A 73 6.10 1.90 -4.14
C VAL A 73 7.49 1.25 -4.09
N ALA A 74 8.55 2.04 -4.18
CA ALA A 74 9.93 1.55 -4.12
C ALA A 74 10.29 0.95 -2.76
N SER A 75 9.61 1.36 -1.70
CA SER A 75 9.81 0.85 -0.33
C SER A 75 9.00 -0.40 -0.02
N GLY A 76 8.10 -0.82 -0.91
CA GLY A 76 7.30 -2.05 -0.78
C GLY A 76 7.84 -3.17 -1.67
N ASP A 77 7.74 -4.41 -1.19
CA ASP A 77 8.08 -5.56 -2.02
C ASP A 77 6.99 -5.88 -3.06
N ALA A 78 5.73 -5.56 -2.75
CA ALA A 78 4.60 -5.62 -3.65
C ALA A 78 3.52 -4.59 -3.26
N VAL A 79 2.51 -4.45 -4.11
CA VAL A 79 1.48 -3.41 -3.99
C VAL A 79 0.08 -4.02 -4.03
N ILE A 80 -0.76 -3.64 -3.06
CA ILE A 80 -2.21 -3.78 -3.16
C ILE A 80 -2.79 -2.38 -3.41
N ALA A 81 -3.35 -2.16 -4.59
CA ALA A 81 -4.02 -0.92 -4.93
C ALA A 81 -5.48 -0.97 -4.46
N VAL A 82 -5.86 -0.04 -3.59
CA VAL A 82 -7.24 0.08 -3.07
C VAL A 82 -7.80 1.44 -3.49
N GLY A 83 -8.94 1.43 -4.20
CA GLY A 83 -9.51 2.63 -4.81
C GLY A 83 -8.98 2.91 -6.22
N GLY A 84 -9.10 4.16 -6.70
CA GLY A 84 -8.83 4.46 -8.11
C GLY A 84 -8.62 5.93 -8.44
N SER A 85 -8.01 6.71 -7.55
CA SER A 85 -7.62 8.09 -7.86
C SER A 85 -6.42 8.13 -8.81
N TRP A 86 -6.12 9.30 -9.41
CA TRP A 86 -4.93 9.50 -10.23
C TRP A 86 -3.62 9.16 -9.51
N GLY A 87 -3.55 9.42 -8.19
CA GLY A 87 -2.39 9.05 -7.38
C GLY A 87 -2.18 7.54 -7.32
N THR A 88 -3.28 6.78 -7.18
CA THR A 88 -3.28 5.31 -7.19
C THR A 88 -2.80 4.76 -8.53
N LEU A 89 -3.29 5.33 -9.64
CA LEU A 89 -2.86 4.92 -10.99
C LEU A 89 -1.36 5.20 -11.22
N ALA A 90 -0.85 6.33 -10.74
CA ALA A 90 0.57 6.63 -10.80
C ALA A 90 1.42 5.62 -10.00
N GLU A 91 0.97 5.25 -8.80
CA GLU A 91 1.64 4.23 -7.97
C GLU A 91 1.63 2.85 -8.65
N ILE A 92 0.52 2.44 -9.29
CA ILE A 92 0.49 1.20 -10.09
C ILE A 92 1.53 1.25 -11.21
N GLY A 93 1.60 2.36 -11.96
CA GLY A 93 2.59 2.52 -13.03
C GLY A 93 4.04 2.43 -12.54
N PHE A 94 4.35 3.07 -11.40
CA PHE A 94 5.69 2.97 -10.80
C PHE A 94 5.99 1.55 -10.33
N ALA A 95 5.02 0.83 -9.76
CA ALA A 95 5.20 -0.54 -9.30
C ALA A 95 5.58 -1.47 -10.45
N LEU A 96 4.82 -1.40 -11.55
CA LEU A 96 5.09 -2.18 -12.74
C LEU A 96 6.46 -1.84 -13.34
N ARG A 97 6.83 -0.56 -13.35
CA ARG A 97 8.16 -0.13 -13.82
C ARG A 97 9.31 -0.68 -12.97
N LEU A 98 9.09 -0.84 -11.67
CA LEU A 98 10.05 -1.40 -10.71
C LEU A 98 10.03 -2.94 -10.65
N GLY A 99 9.14 -3.60 -11.39
CA GLY A 99 8.98 -5.06 -11.34
C GLY A 99 8.33 -5.56 -10.05
N ARG A 100 7.58 -4.70 -9.35
CA ARG A 100 6.86 -5.06 -8.13
C ARG A 100 5.52 -5.70 -8.49
N PRO A 101 5.16 -6.86 -7.91
CA PRO A 101 3.83 -7.42 -8.09
C PRO A 101 2.75 -6.43 -7.65
N VAL A 102 1.66 -6.35 -8.42
CA VAL A 102 0.52 -5.48 -8.13
C VAL A 102 -0.75 -6.29 -8.15
N VAL A 103 -1.62 -6.07 -7.17
CA VAL A 103 -3.01 -6.56 -7.18
C VAL A 103 -3.95 -5.38 -6.96
N ILE A 104 -5.01 -5.29 -7.77
CA ILE A 104 -6.05 -4.26 -7.62
C ILE A 104 -7.21 -4.85 -6.82
N LEU A 105 -7.54 -4.25 -5.68
CA LEU A 105 -8.69 -4.63 -4.88
C LEU A 105 -9.93 -3.85 -5.35
N GLU A 106 -10.96 -4.59 -5.76
CA GLU A 106 -12.19 -3.98 -6.26
C GLU A 106 -12.96 -3.20 -5.18
N PRO A 107 -13.64 -2.09 -5.53
CA PRO A 107 -13.63 -1.43 -6.85
C PRO A 107 -12.32 -0.66 -7.11
N GLY A 108 -11.78 -0.78 -8.32
CA GLY A 108 -10.57 -0.07 -8.76
C GLY A 108 -10.48 0.11 -10.27
N GLN A 109 -9.61 1.02 -10.72
CA GLN A 109 -9.38 1.19 -12.16
C GLN A 109 -8.60 0.00 -12.70
N ALA A 110 -9.18 -0.70 -13.68
CA ALA A 110 -8.52 -1.82 -14.33
C ALA A 110 -7.26 -1.37 -15.10
N VAL A 111 -6.19 -2.14 -14.96
CA VAL A 111 -4.93 -1.98 -15.70
C VAL A 111 -4.61 -3.31 -16.36
N GLU A 112 -4.26 -3.27 -17.65
CA GLU A 112 -3.96 -4.47 -18.43
C GLU A 112 -2.79 -5.25 -17.79
N GLY A 113 -2.94 -6.57 -17.68
CA GLY A 113 -1.94 -7.45 -17.08
C GLY A 113 -1.84 -7.41 -15.56
N VAL A 114 -2.65 -6.60 -14.87
CA VAL A 114 -2.67 -6.53 -13.40
C VAL A 114 -3.82 -7.37 -12.83
N PRO A 115 -3.55 -8.39 -12.00
CA PRO A 115 -4.58 -9.17 -11.33
C PRO A 115 -5.54 -8.33 -10.48
N ARG A 116 -6.80 -8.76 -10.42
CA ARG A 116 -7.86 -8.10 -9.66
C ARG A 116 -8.41 -9.06 -8.60
N ALA A 117 -8.70 -8.52 -7.43
CA ALA A 117 -9.25 -9.24 -6.30
C ALA A 117 -10.60 -8.66 -5.88
N LEU A 118 -11.55 -9.53 -5.57
CA LEU A 118 -12.91 -9.19 -5.14
C LEU A 118 -13.03 -9.05 -3.63
N SER A 119 -12.04 -9.49 -2.85
CA SER A 119 -11.99 -9.33 -1.40
C SER A 119 -10.59 -8.99 -0.86
N PRO A 120 -10.48 -8.39 0.35
CA PRO A 120 -9.19 -8.16 1.01
C PRO A 120 -8.33 -9.42 1.15
N GLU A 121 -8.97 -10.55 1.48
CA GLU A 121 -8.32 -11.86 1.65
C GLU A 121 -7.69 -12.32 0.34
N GLU A 122 -8.47 -12.29 -0.75
CA GLU A 122 -8.00 -12.64 -2.08
C GLU A 122 -6.85 -11.72 -2.52
N ALA A 123 -6.92 -10.41 -2.25
CA ALA A 123 -5.85 -9.49 -2.61
C ALA A 123 -4.54 -9.81 -1.89
N VAL A 124 -4.61 -10.12 -0.60
CA VAL A 124 -3.44 -10.47 0.21
C VAL A 124 -2.87 -11.82 -0.19
N GLU A 125 -3.71 -12.82 -0.45
CA GLU A 125 -3.26 -14.13 -0.93
C GLU A 125 -2.57 -14.05 -2.30
N LEU A 126 -3.20 -13.35 -3.25
CA LEU A 126 -2.65 -13.17 -4.59
C LEU A 126 -1.31 -12.44 -4.55
N VAL A 127 -1.21 -11.32 -3.82
CA VAL A 127 0.02 -10.52 -3.82
C VAL A 127 1.19 -11.28 -3.21
N LEU A 128 0.95 -12.07 -2.15
CA LEU A 128 1.99 -12.87 -1.50
C LEU A 128 2.40 -14.08 -2.34
N SER A 129 1.46 -14.70 -3.06
CA SER A 129 1.76 -15.75 -4.03
C SER A 129 2.67 -15.24 -5.14
N LEU A 130 2.37 -14.05 -5.70
CA LEU A 130 3.20 -13.41 -6.72
C LEU A 130 4.61 -13.07 -6.21
N LEU A 131 4.72 -12.61 -4.96
CA LEU A 131 6.02 -12.36 -4.32
C LEU A 131 6.87 -13.63 -4.17
N GLY A 132 6.26 -14.73 -3.75
CA GLY A 132 6.96 -16.02 -3.62
C GLY A 132 7.41 -16.60 -4.96
N GLY A 133 6.67 -16.32 -6.04
CA GLY A 133 7.01 -16.75 -7.41
C GLY A 133 8.06 -15.88 -8.11
N ALA A 134 8.23 -14.63 -7.69
CA ALA A 134 9.21 -13.70 -8.28
C ALA A 134 10.66 -13.92 -7.82
N ALA A 135 10.87 -14.78 -6.82
CA ALA A 135 12.18 -15.16 -6.30
C ALA A 135 12.77 -16.43 -6.96
N ALA A 136 12.18 -16.90 -8.08
CA ALA A 136 12.59 -18.10 -8.82
C ALA A 136 13.08 -17.77 -10.24
#